data_AF-A0A9E7RT34-F1
#
_entry.id   AF-A0A9E7RT34-F1
#
_cell.length_a   1.000
_cell.length_b   1.000
_cell.length_c   1.000
_cell.angle_alpha   90.00
_cell.angle_beta   90.00
_cell.angle_gamma   90.00
#
_symmetry.space_group_name_H-M   'P 1'
#
loop_
_entity.id
_entity.type
_entity.pdbx_description
1 polymer ?
#
loop_
_entity_poly.entity_id
_entity_poly.type
_entity_poly.pdbx_seq_one_letter_code
_entity_poly.pdbx_strand_id
1 'polypeptide(L)'
;MIEDRIIDALNDGKSVAVQYRDVNEYMELDTGHEKIYLENVNPAKEVATEILMEFSTASRNTIYKKYTTNEIVQEIRKKTKNRNILLVFNDLQQASKSSVRVLLDIMETLQILCSIRGGTKKHQSRLLKKLVILKDPGDEVIDITLPMVIFAGSVAFMVYLKIALSLSGFMAYIVLASIWFGTIIARTLLWIKK
;
A
#
# COMPACT_ATOMS: atom_id res chain seq x y z
N MET A 1 -7.30 -22.57 3.83
CA MET A 1 -7.86 -21.21 3.58
C MET A 1 -6.76 -20.18 3.74
N ILE A 2 -6.98 -18.89 3.45
CA ILE A 2 -5.93 -17.86 3.62
C ILE A 2 -5.53 -17.69 5.09
N GLU A 3 -6.49 -17.88 6.01
CA GLU A 3 -6.33 -17.85 7.46
C GLU A 3 -5.27 -18.85 7.95
N ASP A 4 -5.37 -20.12 7.55
CA ASP A 4 -4.37 -21.14 7.90
C ASP A 4 -2.97 -20.75 7.46
N ARG A 5 -2.84 -20.18 6.25
CA ARG A 5 -1.56 -19.72 5.71
C ARG A 5 -0.98 -18.52 6.48
N ILE A 6 -1.85 -17.66 7.02
CA ILE A 6 -1.43 -16.57 7.90
C ILE A 6 -0.89 -17.17 9.20
N ILE A 7 -1.63 -18.09 9.82
CA ILE A 7 -1.24 -18.75 11.08
C ILE A 7 0.10 -19.50 10.91
N ASP A 8 0.24 -20.31 9.87
CA ASP A 8 1.47 -21.05 9.57
C ASP A 8 2.67 -20.11 9.39
N ALA A 9 2.50 -19.04 8.62
CA ALA A 9 3.58 -18.07 8.41
C ALA A 9 3.96 -17.32 9.70
N LEU A 10 2.99 -17.01 10.56
CA LEU A 10 3.25 -16.39 11.85
C LEU A 10 3.94 -17.37 12.82
N ASN A 11 3.52 -18.63 12.85
CA ASN A 11 4.16 -19.67 13.66
C ASN A 11 5.61 -19.95 13.23
N ASP A 12 5.91 -19.79 11.94
CA ASP A 12 7.27 -19.82 11.38
C ASP A 12 8.14 -18.60 11.78
N GLY A 13 7.60 -17.66 12.56
CA GLY A 13 8.28 -16.41 12.93
C GLY A 13 8.34 -15.39 11.79
N LYS A 14 7.61 -15.60 10.69
CA LYS A 14 7.60 -14.68 9.54
C LYS A 14 6.55 -13.59 9.74
N SER A 15 6.78 -12.44 9.13
CA SER A 15 5.79 -11.37 9.04
C SER A 15 5.02 -11.49 7.73
N VAL A 16 3.74 -11.13 7.74
CA VAL A 16 2.78 -11.44 6.69
C VAL A 16 2.16 -10.15 6.14
N ALA A 17 1.97 -10.12 4.82
CA ALA A 17 1.18 -9.10 4.16
C ALA A 17 0.06 -9.75 3.34
N VAL A 18 -1.18 -9.37 3.59
CA VAL A 18 -2.35 -9.87 2.86
C VAL A 18 -2.71 -8.88 1.75
N GLN A 19 -2.81 -9.34 0.51
CA GLN A 19 -3.24 -8.48 -0.60
C GLN A 19 -4.76 -8.34 -0.67
N TYR A 20 -5.21 -7.14 -1.03
CA TYR A 20 -6.59 -6.80 -1.39
C TYR A 20 -7.66 -7.01 -0.32
N ARG A 21 -7.29 -7.42 0.90
CA ARG A 21 -8.21 -7.58 2.04
C ARG A 21 -7.86 -6.67 3.20
N ASP A 22 -8.83 -6.51 4.09
CA ASP A 22 -8.63 -5.80 5.36
C ASP A 22 -8.06 -6.77 6.41
N VAL A 23 -7.07 -6.33 7.19
CA VAL A 23 -6.51 -7.19 8.25
C VAL A 23 -7.40 -7.29 9.48
N ASN A 24 -8.41 -6.42 9.62
CA ASN A 24 -9.38 -6.49 10.70
C ASN A 24 -10.16 -7.81 10.71
N GLU A 25 -10.37 -8.40 9.54
CA GLU A 25 -10.99 -9.73 9.38
C GLU A 25 -10.19 -10.85 10.11
N TYR A 26 -8.89 -10.64 10.32
CA TYR A 26 -7.97 -11.63 10.90
C TYR A 26 -7.58 -11.31 12.36
N MET A 27 -8.20 -10.28 12.96
CA MET A 27 -7.90 -9.88 14.34
C MET A 27 -8.33 -10.91 15.38
N GLU A 28 -9.31 -11.75 15.08
CA GLU A 28 -9.80 -12.80 15.99
C GLU A 28 -9.05 -14.14 15.86
N LEU A 29 -8.18 -14.30 14.87
CA LEU A 29 -7.42 -15.54 14.68
C LEU A 29 -6.55 -15.86 15.91
N ASP A 30 -6.59 -17.09 16.40
CA ASP A 30 -5.69 -17.50 17.48
C ASP A 30 -4.28 -17.72 16.93
N THR A 31 -3.46 -16.68 17.01
CA THR A 31 -2.07 -16.72 16.56
C THR A 31 -1.10 -16.99 17.71
N GLY A 32 -1.54 -17.01 18.97
CA GLY A 32 -0.65 -17.09 20.14
C GLY A 32 0.24 -15.84 20.35
N HIS A 33 -0.09 -14.71 19.72
CA HIS A 33 0.64 -13.44 19.85
C HIS A 33 -0.19 -12.39 20.61
N GLU A 34 0.50 -11.51 21.33
CA GLU A 34 -0.08 -10.25 21.82
C GLU A 34 -0.26 -9.30 20.63
N LYS A 35 -1.51 -8.99 20.26
CA LYS A 35 -1.83 -8.21 19.06
C LYS A 35 -1.92 -6.72 19.40
N ILE A 36 -1.20 -5.89 18.67
CA ILE A 36 -1.27 -4.43 18.75
C ILE A 36 -1.80 -3.92 17.42
N TYR A 37 -3.01 -3.35 17.44
CA TYR A 37 -3.59 -2.73 16.25
C TYR A 37 -3.16 -1.27 16.16
N LEU A 38 -2.62 -0.87 15.01
CA LEU A 38 -2.36 0.53 14.69
C LEU A 38 -3.43 1.04 13.75
N GLU A 39 -4.15 2.07 14.18
CA GLU A 39 -5.13 2.74 13.34
C GLU A 39 -4.44 3.51 12.21
N ASN A 40 -3.28 4.10 12.50
CA ASN A 40 -2.53 4.92 11.56
C ASN A 40 -1.07 4.48 11.46
N VAL A 41 -0.57 4.36 10.22
CA VAL A 41 0.84 4.05 9.92
C VAL A 41 1.70 5.29 9.66
N ASN A 42 1.14 6.47 9.87
CA ASN A 42 1.83 7.75 9.75
C ASN A 42 1.25 8.76 10.74
N PRO A 43 2.06 9.74 11.19
CA PRO A 43 3.50 9.90 10.95
C PRO A 43 4.38 8.99 11.81
N ALA A 44 5.63 8.75 11.39
CA ALA A 44 6.52 7.74 11.98
C ALA A 44 6.73 7.84 13.51
N LYS A 45 6.81 9.07 14.05
CA LYS A 45 6.97 9.28 15.49
C LYS A 45 5.69 8.94 16.25
N GLU A 46 4.53 9.22 15.68
CA GLU A 46 3.25 8.83 16.29
C GLU A 46 3.09 7.32 16.33
N VAL A 47 3.39 6.64 15.21
CA VAL A 47 3.41 5.17 15.14
C VAL A 47 4.29 4.58 16.23
N ALA A 48 5.53 5.06 16.34
CA ALA A 48 6.47 4.56 17.35
C ALA A 48 5.94 4.82 18.77
N THR A 49 5.36 5.99 19.02
CA THR A 49 4.78 6.32 20.33
C THR A 49 3.60 5.42 20.66
N GLU A 50 2.71 5.17 19.72
CA GLU A 50 1.52 4.31 19.89
C GLU A 50 1.94 2.89 20.27
N ILE A 51 2.93 2.33 19.57
CA ILE A 51 3.51 1.03 19.92
C ILE A 51 4.11 1.04 21.34
N LEU A 52 4.86 2.09 21.71
CA LEU A 52 5.50 2.14 23.03
C LEU A 52 4.50 2.30 24.17
N MET A 53 3.35 2.94 23.93
CA MET A 53 2.29 3.08 24.92
C MET A 53 1.73 1.75 25.38
N GLU A 54 1.59 0.77 24.49
CA GLU A 54 1.11 -0.57 24.85
C GLU A 54 2.03 -1.27 25.86
N PHE A 55 3.30 -0.86 25.93
CA PHE A 55 4.28 -1.41 26.86
C PHE A 55 4.68 -0.48 28.00
N SER A 56 4.02 0.68 28.14
CA SER A 56 4.42 1.73 29.07
C SER A 56 3.22 2.37 29.76
N THR A 57 3.35 2.70 31.04
CA THR A 57 2.33 3.47 31.77
C THR A 57 2.39 4.97 31.48
N ALA A 58 3.36 5.42 30.68
CA ALA A 58 3.53 6.82 30.33
C ALA A 58 2.52 7.27 29.26
N SER A 59 1.98 8.48 29.42
CA SER A 59 1.03 9.03 28.45
C SER A 59 1.67 9.27 27.06
N ARG A 60 0.85 9.20 25.99
CA ARG A 60 1.21 9.53 24.60
C ARG A 60 2.04 10.80 24.50
N ASN A 61 1.55 11.86 25.15
CA ASN A 61 2.14 13.20 25.11
C ASN A 61 3.51 13.25 25.80
N THR A 62 3.68 12.51 26.90
CA THR A 62 4.95 12.43 27.62
C THR A 62 6.00 11.75 26.74
N ILE A 63 5.66 10.62 26.13
CA ILE A 63 6.58 9.87 25.26
C ILE A 63 6.94 10.71 24.04
N TYR A 64 5.93 11.27 23.37
CA TYR A 64 6.12 12.05 22.15
C TYR A 64 6.98 13.30 22.34
N LYS A 65 6.90 13.96 23.50
CA LYS A 65 7.71 15.15 23.79
C LYS A 65 9.11 14.80 24.29
N LYS A 66 9.25 13.76 25.11
CA LYS A 66 10.49 13.43 25.82
C LYS A 66 11.50 12.68 24.96
N TYR A 67 11.03 11.83 24.05
CA TYR A 67 11.90 10.95 23.29
C TYR A 67 11.95 11.31 21.80
N THR A 68 13.11 11.04 21.20
CA THR A 68 13.30 10.99 19.75
C THR A 68 12.75 9.68 19.19
N THR A 69 12.47 9.62 17.88
CA THR A 69 11.97 8.39 17.24
C THR A 69 12.91 7.20 17.46
N ASN A 70 14.22 7.42 17.43
CA ASN A 70 15.21 6.35 17.64
C ASN A 70 15.20 5.82 19.07
N GLU A 71 15.07 6.70 20.07
CA GLU A 71 14.96 6.29 21.47
C GLU A 71 13.69 5.48 21.71
N ILE A 72 12.57 5.90 21.12
CA ILE A 72 11.31 5.15 21.19
C ILE A 72 11.49 3.75 20.58
N VAL A 73 12.11 3.63 19.39
CA VAL A 73 12.39 2.35 18.74
C VAL A 73 13.29 1.45 19.61
N GLN A 74 14.31 2.01 20.25
CA GLN A 74 15.17 1.25 21.16
C GLN A 74 14.42 0.75 22.39
N GLU A 75 13.54 1.58 22.98
CA GLU A 75 12.73 1.17 24.11
C GLU A 75 11.70 0.10 23.74
N ILE A 76 11.09 0.18 22.55
CA ILE A 76 10.25 -0.88 22.01
C ILE A 76 11.06 -2.17 21.93
N ARG A 77 12.20 -2.19 21.23
CA ARG A 77 13.05 -3.38 21.08
C ARG A 77 13.43 -4.03 22.42
N LYS A 78 13.70 -3.22 23.45
CA LYS A 78 14.03 -3.74 24.79
C LYS A 78 12.84 -4.44 25.44
N LYS A 79 11.64 -3.86 25.31
CA LYS A 79 10.41 -4.37 25.92
C LYS A 79 9.83 -5.57 25.17
N THR A 80 10.10 -5.68 23.87
CA THR A 80 9.58 -6.76 23.00
C THR A 80 10.49 -7.98 22.89
N LYS A 81 11.75 -7.91 23.31
CA LYS A 81 12.80 -8.94 23.07
C LYS A 81 12.41 -10.39 23.40
N ASN A 82 11.54 -10.61 24.39
CA ASN A 82 11.11 -11.95 24.83
C ASN A 82 9.59 -12.12 24.80
N ARG A 83 8.89 -11.34 23.95
CA ARG A 83 7.43 -11.37 23.84
C ARG A 83 7.04 -11.68 22.40
N ASN A 84 6.05 -12.54 22.23
CA ASN A 84 5.47 -12.81 20.92
C ASN A 84 4.45 -11.73 20.59
N ILE A 85 4.92 -10.64 19.98
CA ILE A 85 4.08 -9.49 19.65
C ILE A 85 3.81 -9.47 18.15
N LEU A 86 2.54 -9.28 17.81
CA LEU A 86 2.08 -9.10 16.44
C LEU A 86 1.53 -7.69 16.25
N LEU A 87 2.21 -6.90 15.44
CA LEU A 87 1.75 -5.59 15.03
C LEU A 87 0.81 -5.73 13.83
N VAL A 88 -0.42 -5.24 13.97
CA VAL A 88 -1.46 -5.33 12.94
C VAL A 88 -1.83 -3.94 12.43
N PHE A 89 -1.83 -3.74 11.12
CA PHE A 89 -2.28 -2.47 10.55
C PHE A 89 -2.73 -2.59 9.10
N ASN A 90 -3.60 -1.68 8.68
CA ASN A 90 -4.06 -1.62 7.31
C ASN A 90 -3.22 -0.72 6.41
N ASP A 91 -3.23 -1.01 5.11
CA ASP A 91 -2.71 -0.19 4.03
C ASP A 91 -1.22 0.18 4.12
N LEU A 92 -0.35 -0.82 4.00
CA LEU A 92 1.09 -0.61 3.92
C LEU A 92 1.50 0.40 2.84
N GLN A 93 0.75 0.50 1.74
CA GLN A 93 1.00 1.46 0.66
C GLN A 93 0.96 2.92 1.11
N GLN A 94 0.22 3.23 2.19
CA GLN A 94 0.15 4.57 2.76
C GLN A 94 1.38 4.92 3.61
N ALA A 95 2.12 3.93 4.10
CA ALA A 95 3.29 4.14 4.97
C ALA A 95 4.36 5.02 4.29
N SER A 96 4.72 6.11 4.97
CA SER A 96 5.79 7.02 4.55
C SER A 96 7.16 6.36 4.64
N LYS A 97 8.17 6.96 3.99
CA LYS A 97 9.55 6.46 4.03
C LYS A 97 10.11 6.36 5.45
N SER A 98 9.74 7.28 6.34
CA SER A 98 10.17 7.25 7.74
C SER A 98 9.44 6.18 8.54
N SER A 99 8.13 5.99 8.34
CA SER A 99 7.38 4.92 9.02
C SER A 99 7.88 3.54 8.61
N VAL A 100 8.15 3.32 7.31
CA VAL A 100 8.75 2.08 6.82
C VAL A 100 10.10 1.80 7.47
N ARG A 101 10.91 2.83 7.75
CA ARG A 101 12.17 2.67 8.48
C ARG A 101 11.93 2.19 9.91
N VAL A 102 11.01 2.85 10.63
CA VAL A 102 10.62 2.44 12.00
C VAL A 102 10.14 0.99 12.03
N LEU A 103 9.26 0.61 11.09
CA LEU A 103 8.77 -0.76 10.94
C LEU A 103 9.91 -1.77 10.69
N LEU A 104 10.81 -1.46 9.77
CA LEU A 104 11.98 -2.30 9.49
C LEU A 104 12.87 -2.48 10.72
N ASP A 105 13.02 -1.43 11.53
CA ASP A 105 13.84 -1.47 12.73
C ASP A 105 13.16 -2.32 13.83
N ILE A 106 11.85 -2.24 14.03
CA ILE A 106 11.18 -3.02 15.09
C ILE A 106 10.99 -4.51 14.72
N MET A 107 10.90 -4.84 13.43
CA MET A 107 10.73 -6.21 12.90
C MET A 107 11.79 -7.23 13.35
N GLU A 108 12.93 -6.78 13.89
CA GLU A 108 13.93 -7.68 14.48
C GLU A 108 13.42 -8.37 15.76
N THR A 109 12.38 -7.83 16.39
CA THR A 109 11.89 -8.25 17.71
C THR A 109 10.39 -8.53 17.74
N LEU A 110 9.65 -8.21 16.69
CA LEU A 110 8.21 -8.41 16.58
C LEU A 110 7.82 -8.78 15.16
N GLN A 111 6.64 -9.39 15.02
CA GLN A 111 6.07 -9.74 13.73
C GLN A 111 5.05 -8.69 13.29
N ILE A 112 4.88 -8.58 11.97
CA ILE A 112 3.91 -7.66 11.36
C ILE A 112 2.88 -8.47 10.57
N LEU A 113 1.61 -8.15 10.74
CA LEU A 113 0.52 -8.53 9.86
C LEU A 113 -0.08 -7.26 9.25
N CYS A 114 0.00 -7.09 7.94
CA CYS A 114 -0.55 -5.90 7.30
C CYS A 114 -1.30 -6.16 6.00
N SER A 115 -2.14 -5.21 5.58
CA SER A 115 -2.80 -5.27 4.28
C SER A 115 -2.07 -4.46 3.21
N ILE A 116 -2.17 -4.93 1.95
CA ILE A 116 -1.74 -4.22 0.76
C ILE A 116 -2.93 -4.16 -0.20
N ARG A 117 -3.67 -3.04 -0.20
CA ARG A 117 -4.87 -2.87 -1.04
C ARG A 117 -4.62 -2.06 -2.31
N GLY A 118 -3.42 -1.49 -2.47
CA GLY A 118 -3.07 -0.63 -3.61
C GLY A 118 -1.63 -0.77 -4.06
N GLY A 119 -1.26 0.06 -5.04
CA GLY A 119 0.10 0.08 -5.60
C GLY A 119 1.16 0.51 -4.58
N THR A 120 2.25 -0.25 -4.49
CA THR A 120 3.38 0.03 -3.60
C THR A 120 4.46 0.88 -4.28
N LYS A 121 5.12 1.75 -3.51
CA LYS A 121 6.22 2.62 -3.94
C LYS A 121 7.59 2.00 -3.68
N LYS A 122 8.63 2.51 -4.35
CA LYS A 122 10.01 1.99 -4.27
C LYS A 122 10.56 1.91 -2.84
N HIS A 123 10.22 2.85 -1.97
CA HIS A 123 10.72 2.86 -0.58
C HIS A 123 10.16 1.72 0.29
N GLN A 124 9.03 1.12 -0.08
CA GLN A 124 8.43 -0.02 0.62
C GLN A 124 9.07 -1.36 0.20
N SER A 125 9.82 -1.41 -0.90
CA SER A 125 10.40 -2.65 -1.46
C SER A 125 11.25 -3.45 -0.47
N ARG A 126 12.04 -2.78 0.39
CA ARG A 126 12.87 -3.45 1.40
C ARG A 126 12.03 -4.17 2.45
N LEU A 127 10.93 -3.55 2.86
CA LEU A 127 9.99 -4.11 3.83
C LEU A 127 9.22 -5.26 3.19
N LEU A 128 8.70 -5.08 1.99
CA LEU A 128 7.99 -6.12 1.23
C LEU A 128 8.83 -7.39 1.04
N LYS A 129 10.14 -7.28 0.82
CA LYS A 129 11.04 -8.44 0.71
C LYS A 129 11.17 -9.26 2.00
N LYS A 130 10.88 -8.67 3.15
CA LYS A 130 10.88 -9.35 4.46
C LYS A 130 9.50 -9.92 4.83
N LEU A 131 8.46 -9.64 4.05
CA LEU A 131 7.10 -10.06 4.30
C LEU A 131 6.74 -11.26 3.41
N VAL A 132 6.03 -12.23 3.96
CA VAL A 132 5.34 -13.26 3.18
C VAL A 132 4.08 -12.63 2.63
N ILE A 133 4.05 -12.42 1.31
CA ILE A 133 2.90 -11.84 0.64
C ILE A 133 1.91 -12.96 0.32
N LEU A 134 0.76 -12.94 0.97
CA LEU A 134 -0.35 -13.85 0.74
C LEU A 134 -1.38 -13.18 -0.17
N LYS A 135 -1.83 -13.93 -1.16
CA LYS A 135 -2.92 -13.55 -2.06
C LYS A 135 -3.96 -14.64 -2.04
N ASP A 136 -5.22 -14.26 -1.97
CA ASP A 136 -6.31 -15.15 -2.31
C ASP A 136 -6.41 -15.23 -3.84
N PRO A 137 -6.41 -16.43 -4.45
CA PRO A 137 -6.65 -16.57 -5.89
C PRO A 137 -7.98 -15.96 -6.36
N GLY A 138 -8.96 -15.73 -5.47
CA GLY A 138 -10.21 -15.03 -5.82
C GLY A 138 -10.10 -13.50 -5.94
N ASP A 139 -9.04 -12.89 -5.42
CA ASP A 139 -8.91 -11.42 -5.30
C ASP A 139 -8.12 -10.79 -6.47
N GLU A 140 -8.12 -11.42 -7.66
CA GLU A 140 -7.51 -10.83 -8.85
C GLU A 140 -8.22 -9.51 -9.23
N VAL A 141 -7.59 -8.39 -8.90
CA VAL A 141 -8.00 -7.08 -9.39
C VAL A 141 -7.78 -7.04 -10.90
N ILE A 142 -8.86 -7.14 -11.67
CA ILE A 142 -8.82 -6.93 -13.11
C ILE A 142 -8.47 -5.46 -13.36
N ASP A 143 -7.27 -5.20 -13.90
CA ASP A 143 -6.89 -3.87 -14.35
C ASP A 143 -7.76 -3.47 -15.56
N ILE A 144 -8.82 -2.71 -15.29
CA ILE A 144 -9.74 -2.21 -16.33
C ILE A 144 -9.17 -1.05 -17.14
N THR A 145 -7.99 -0.54 -16.80
CA THR A 145 -7.36 0.60 -17.50
C THR A 145 -7.12 0.25 -18.97
N LEU A 146 -6.55 -0.93 -19.24
CA LEU A 146 -6.27 -1.37 -20.60
C LEU A 146 -7.56 -1.60 -21.43
N PRO A 147 -8.57 -2.35 -20.93
CA PRO A 147 -9.88 -2.43 -21.57
C PRO A 147 -10.52 -1.07 -21.86
N MET A 148 -10.44 -0.12 -20.92
CA MET A 148 -11.01 1.21 -21.07
C MET A 148 -10.29 2.03 -22.15
N VAL A 149 -8.95 1.95 -22.22
CA VAL A 149 -8.15 2.58 -23.28
C VAL A 149 -8.48 2.00 -24.65
N ILE A 150 -8.62 0.67 -24.75
CA ILE A 150 -9.00 0.01 -26.00
C ILE A 150 -10.41 0.44 -26.43
N PHE A 151 -11.36 0.51 -25.49
CA PHE A 151 -12.72 0.96 -25.77
C PHE A 151 -12.75 2.42 -26.26
N ALA A 152 -12.11 3.34 -25.53
CA ALA A 152 -12.02 4.74 -25.91
C ALA A 152 -11.32 4.94 -27.27
N GLY A 153 -10.23 4.20 -27.52
CA GLY A 153 -9.53 4.20 -28.80
C GLY A 153 -10.39 3.69 -29.95
N SER A 154 -11.17 2.63 -29.72
CA SER A 154 -12.09 2.05 -30.71
C SER A 154 -13.22 3.03 -31.09
N VAL A 155 -13.78 3.73 -30.09
CA VAL A 155 -14.79 4.77 -30.32
C VAL A 155 -14.19 5.93 -31.12
N ALA A 156 -13.01 6.42 -30.73
CA ALA A 156 -12.32 7.50 -31.45
C ALA A 156 -12.01 7.10 -32.91
N PHE A 157 -11.58 5.85 -33.13
CA PHE A 157 -11.31 5.31 -34.46
C PHE A 157 -12.58 5.20 -35.32
N MET A 158 -13.71 4.76 -34.75
CA MET A 158 -14.99 4.72 -35.47
C MET A 158 -15.48 6.12 -35.83
N VAL A 159 -15.35 7.10 -34.93
CA VAL A 159 -15.67 8.50 -35.21
C VAL A 159 -14.78 9.03 -36.34
N TYR A 160 -13.48 8.75 -36.28
CA TYR A 160 -12.54 9.10 -37.34
C TYR A 160 -12.95 8.51 -38.70
N LEU A 161 -13.20 7.20 -38.76
CA LEU A 161 -13.61 6.52 -40.00
C LEU A 161 -14.88 7.12 -40.57
N LYS A 162 -15.88 7.38 -39.72
CA LYS A 162 -17.15 7.97 -40.15
C LYS A 162 -16.95 9.36 -40.76
N ILE A 163 -16.13 10.20 -40.14
CA ILE A 163 -15.81 11.55 -40.62
C ILE A 163 -15.02 11.49 -41.93
N ALA A 164 -14.01 10.62 -42.01
CA ALA A 164 -13.19 10.45 -43.21
C ALA A 164 -13.97 9.91 -44.41
N LEU A 165 -14.96 9.05 -44.18
CA LEU A 165 -15.80 8.47 -45.24
C LEU A 165 -16.98 9.37 -45.63
N SER A 166 -17.52 10.20 -44.73
CA SER A 166 -18.71 11.02 -45.01
C SER A 166 -18.40 12.46 -45.44
N LEU A 167 -17.21 12.98 -45.14
CA LEU A 167 -16.80 14.35 -45.48
C LEU A 167 -15.71 14.30 -46.55
N SER A 168 -16.01 14.82 -47.75
CA SER A 168 -15.01 15.08 -48.78
C SER A 168 -14.62 16.56 -48.79
N GLY A 169 -13.32 16.86 -48.80
CA GLY A 169 -12.79 18.23 -48.94
C GLY A 169 -12.22 18.83 -47.66
N PHE A 170 -12.09 20.16 -47.63
CA PHE A 170 -11.36 20.93 -46.60
C PHE A 170 -11.83 20.68 -45.16
N MET A 171 -13.12 20.38 -44.95
CA MET A 171 -13.69 20.05 -43.64
C MET A 171 -13.10 18.76 -43.03
N ALA A 172 -12.82 17.74 -43.84
CA ALA A 172 -12.18 16.51 -43.35
C ALA A 172 -10.77 16.81 -42.82
N TYR A 173 -10.01 17.65 -43.52
CA TYR A 173 -8.66 18.07 -43.10
C TYR A 173 -8.66 18.85 -41.78
N ILE A 174 -9.61 19.78 -41.57
CA ILE A 174 -9.72 20.54 -40.31
C ILE A 174 -10.00 19.61 -39.14
N VAL A 175 -10.89 18.64 -39.32
CA VAL A 175 -11.25 17.69 -38.26
C VAL A 175 -10.08 16.75 -37.96
N LEU A 176 -9.41 16.22 -38.98
CA LEU A 176 -8.19 15.42 -38.82
C LEU A 176 -7.09 16.21 -38.08
N ALA A 177 -6.84 17.45 -38.49
CA ALA A 177 -5.84 18.30 -37.87
C ALA A 177 -6.19 18.58 -36.40
N SER A 178 -7.47 18.81 -36.08
CA SER A 178 -7.95 19.07 -34.72
C SER A 178 -7.80 17.85 -33.81
N ILE A 179 -8.10 16.64 -34.31
CA ILE A 179 -7.87 15.38 -33.58
C ILE A 179 -6.38 15.19 -33.32
N TRP A 180 -5.54 15.37 -34.34
CA TRP A 180 -4.08 15.24 -34.24
C TRP A 180 -3.50 16.23 -33.21
N PHE A 181 -3.93 17.48 -33.27
CA PHE A 181 -3.50 18.53 -32.34
C PHE A 181 -3.95 18.23 -30.91
N GLY A 182 -5.20 17.77 -30.73
CA GLY A 182 -5.71 17.32 -29.44
C GLY A 182 -4.90 16.18 -28.83
N THR A 183 -4.51 15.18 -29.63
CA THR A 183 -3.65 14.08 -29.17
C THR A 183 -2.24 14.53 -28.77
N ILE A 184 -1.66 15.52 -29.45
CA ILE A 184 -0.36 16.09 -29.07
C ILE A 184 -0.46 16.80 -27.72
N ILE A 185 -1.50 17.62 -27.51
CA ILE A 185 -1.72 18.32 -26.24
C ILE A 185 -1.92 17.30 -25.10
N ALA A 186 -2.76 16.29 -25.31
CA ALA A 186 -3.00 15.25 -24.32
C ALA A 186 -1.72 14.48 -23.95
N ARG A 187 -0.90 14.11 -24.95
CA ARG A 187 0.40 13.48 -24.72
C ARG A 187 1.33 14.37 -23.90
N THR A 188 1.36 15.66 -24.19
CA THR A 188 2.21 16.63 -23.49
C THR A 188 1.79 16.78 -22.03
N LEU A 189 0.49 16.88 -21.75
CA LEU A 189 -0.05 16.95 -20.39
C LEU A 189 0.22 15.68 -19.59
N LEU A 190 0.10 14.49 -20.22
CA LEU A 190 0.43 13.22 -19.57
C LEU A 190 1.92 13.08 -19.25
N TRP A 191 2.80 13.67 -20.06
CA TRP A 191 4.25 13.65 -19.83
C TRP A 191 4.67 14.56 -18.67
N ILE A 192 4.04 15.72 -18.52
CA ILE A 192 4.31 16.66 -17.41
C ILE A 192 3.81 16.11 -16.06
N LYS A 193 2.75 15.31 -16.06
CA LYS A 193 2.17 14.73 -14.83
C LYS A 193 2.98 13.55 -14.27
N LYS A 194 3.88 12.97 -15.07
CA LYS A 194 4.69 11.79 -14.71
C LYS A 194 5.98 12.20 -14.03
#